data_AF-A0A5S9MIU8-F1
#
_entry.id   AF-A0A5S9MIU8-F1
#
_cell.length_a   1.000
_cell.length_b   1.000
_cell.length_c   1.000
_cell.angle_alpha   90.00
_cell.angle_beta   90.00
_cell.angle_gamma   90.00
#
_symmetry.space_group_name_H-M   'P 1'
#
loop_
_entity.id
_entity.type
_entity.pdbx_description
1 polymer ?
#
loop_
_entity_poly.entity_id
_entity_poly.type
_entity_poly.pdbx_seq_one_letter_code
_entity_poly.pdbx_strand_id
1 'polypeptide(L)' 'MARDKSQMRAAFNAAGVKAVKTQPVTTLADFQQAIEQIGTPLILKPTYLASSIGVTFFFTTEPAVIISF' A
#
# COMPACT_ATOMS: atom_id res chain seq x y z
N MET A 1 -19.82 -1.79 2.61
CA MET A 1 -19.08 -0.86 1.73
C MET A 1 -17.86 -0.17 2.36
N ALA A 2 -17.51 -0.38 3.64
CA ALA A 2 -16.30 0.20 4.28
C ALA A 2 -15.14 -0.79 4.54
N ARG A 3 -15.35 -2.10 4.31
CA ARG A 3 -14.32 -3.14 4.52
C ARG A 3 -13.48 -3.42 3.28
N ASP A 4 -14.02 -3.16 2.09
CA ASP A 4 -13.29 -3.26 0.83
C ASP A 4 -12.64 -1.91 0.52
N LYS A 5 -11.31 -1.86 0.67
CA LYS A 5 -10.51 -0.65 0.45
C LYS A 5 -10.49 -0.23 -1.03
N SER A 6 -10.67 -1.17 -1.96
CA SER A 6 -10.72 -0.89 -3.39
C SER A 6 -12.01 -0.15 -3.73
N GLN A 7 -13.15 -0.67 -3.26
CA GLN A 7 -14.46 -0.04 -3.48
C GLN A 7 -14.54 1.36 -2.83
N MET A 8 -14.02 1.50 -1.60
CA MET A 8 -13.98 2.79 -0.92
C MET A 8 -13.17 3.82 -1.72
N ARG A 9 -12.01 3.42 -2.25
CA ARG A 9 -11.16 4.33 -3.04
C ARG A 9 -11.79 4.70 -4.37
N ALA A 10 -12.42 3.75 -5.06
CA ALA A 10 -13.18 4.03 -6.27
C ALA A 10 -14.27 5.08 -6.02
N ALA A 11 -15.02 4.94 -4.92
CA ALA A 11 -16.03 5.92 -4.52
C ALA A 11 -15.43 7.31 -4.22
N PHE A 12 -14.29 7.37 -3.52
CA PHE A 12 -13.61 8.65 -3.23
C PHE A 12 -13.12 9.34 -4.50
N ASN A 13 -12.50 8.58 -5.41
CA ASN A 13 -12.05 9.11 -6.70
C ASN A 13 -13.23 9.62 -7.54
N ALA A 14 -14.33 8.88 -7.59
CA ALA A 14 -15.55 9.30 -8.29
C ALA A 14 -16.17 10.56 -7.69
N ALA A 15 -16.05 10.75 -6.37
CA ALA A 15 -16.50 11.95 -5.68
C ALA A 15 -15.52 13.15 -5.77
N GLY A 16 -14.41 13.02 -6.50
CA GLY A 16 -13.39 14.07 -6.60
C GLY A 16 -12.55 14.26 -5.34
N VAL A 17 -12.68 13.37 -4.35
CA VAL A 17 -11.86 13.36 -3.15
C VAL A 17 -10.50 12.76 -3.51
N LYS A 18 -9.43 13.56 -3.41
CA LYS A 18 -8.07 13.12 -3.71
C LYS A 18 -7.68 11.95 -2.81
N ALA A 19 -7.62 10.75 -3.38
CA ALA A 19 -7.09 9.57 -2.71
C ALA A 19 -5.62 9.37 -3.06
N VAL A 20 -4.85 8.84 -2.10
CA VAL A 20 -3.44 8.48 -2.31
C VAL A 20 -3.34 7.35 -3.33
N LYS A 21 -2.32 7.40 -4.19
CA LYS A 21 -1.96 6.30 -5.10
C LYS A 21 -1.62 5.06 -4.30
N THR A 22 -2.16 3.92 -4.70
CA THR A 22 -1.92 2.64 -4.03
C THR A 22 -1.97 1.51 -5.02
N GLN A 23 -1.24 0.44 -4.72
CA GLN A 23 -1.26 -0.78 -5.49
C GLN A 23 -1.42 -1.96 -4.54
N PRO A 24 -2.38 -2.88 -4.79
CA PRO A 24 -2.42 -4.16 -4.09
C PRO A 24 -1.15 -4.96 -4.41
N VAL A 25 -0.59 -5.60 -3.39
CA VAL A 25 0.65 -6.37 -3.48
C VAL A 25 0.39 -7.70 -2.78
N THR A 26 0.62 -8.80 -3.50
CA THR A 26 0.45 -10.17 -2.99
C THR A 26 1.73 -10.99 -3.08
N THR A 27 2.65 -10.59 -3.96
CA THR A 27 3.97 -11.21 -4.15
C THR A 27 5.08 -10.16 -4.02
N LEU A 28 6.33 -10.63 -3.87
CA LEU A 28 7.50 -9.75 -3.87
C LEU A 28 7.67 -9.02 -5.22
N ALA A 29 7.33 -9.69 -6.34
CA ALA A 29 7.38 -9.07 -7.66
C ALA A 29 6.38 -7.91 -7.78
N ASP A 30 5.16 -8.08 -7.25
CA ASP A 30 4.16 -6.99 -7.20
C ASP A 30 4.70 -5.80 -6.40
N PHE A 31 5.44 -6.08 -5.31
CA PHE A 31 6.00 -5.04 -4.45
C PHE A 31 7.10 -4.24 -5.17
N GLN A 32 7.98 -4.92 -5.88
CA GLN A 32 9.03 -4.27 -6.69
C GLN A 32 8.42 -3.35 -7.75
N GLN A 33 7.39 -3.84 -8.46
CA GLN A 33 6.65 -3.01 -9.42
C GLN A 33 5.95 -1.82 -8.73
N ALA A 34 5.41 -2.01 -7.53
CA ALA A 34 4.77 -0.93 -6.79
C ALA A 34 5.77 0.16 -6.38
N ILE A 35 7.02 -0.19 -6.03
CA ILE A 35 8.09 0.79 -5.76
C ILE A 35 8.35 1.63 -7.00
N GLU A 36 8.45 1.00 -8.18
CA GLU A 36 8.69 1.70 -9.45
C GLU A 36 7.54 2.64 -9.84
N GLN A 37 6.28 2.23 -9.60
CA GLN A 37 5.10 3.00 -10.01
C GLN A 37 4.68 4.09 -9.03
N ILE A 38 4.80 3.84 -7.73
CA ILE A 38 4.38 4.78 -6.67
C ILE A 38 5.53 5.72 -6.30
N GLY A 39 6.77 5.20 -6.30
CA GLY A 39 7.96 5.88 -5.81
C GLY A 39 8.09 5.84 -4.29
N THR A 40 9.31 6.10 -3.81
CA THR A 40 9.60 6.26 -2.39
C THR A 40 9.53 7.75 -1.98
N PRO A 41 9.13 8.07 -0.74
CA PRO A 41 8.77 7.12 0.31
C PRO A 41 7.33 6.58 0.17
N LEU A 42 7.11 5.33 0.60
CA LEU A 42 5.79 4.67 0.57
C LEU A 42 5.47 3.94 1.88
N ILE A 43 4.19 3.59 2.05
CA ILE A 43 3.69 2.82 3.19
C ILE A 43 3.25 1.45 2.71
N LEU A 44 3.85 0.38 3.25
CA LEU A 44 3.35 -0.98 3.10
C LEU A 44 2.37 -1.27 4.25
N LYS A 45 1.14 -1.66 3.90
CA LYS A 45 0.07 -1.89 4.88
C LYS A 45 -0.61 -3.24 4.64
N PRO A 46 -0.51 -4.19 5.58
CA PRO A 46 -1.26 -5.43 5.53
C PRO A 46 -2.78 -5.20 5.49
N THR A 47 -3.46 -6.03 4.72
CA THR A 47 -4.91 -5.90 4.50
C THR A 47 -5.74 -6.55 5.61
N TYR A 48 -5.22 -7.63 6.21
CA TYR A 48 -5.92 -8.47 7.20
C TYR A 48 -5.60 -8.13 8.66
N LEU A 49 -4.55 -7.35 8.92
CA LEU A 49 -4.16 -6.94 10.28
C LEU A 49 -4.82 -5.60 10.67
N ALA A 50 -4.94 -5.40 11.98
CA ALA A 50 -5.50 -4.20 12.60
C ALA A 50 -4.46 -3.50 13.49
N SER A 51 -4.79 -2.32 14.01
CA SER A 51 -3.95 -1.58 14.96
C SER A 51 -2.50 -1.32 14.49
N SER A 52 -2.33 -1.06 13.19
CA SER A 52 -1.04 -0.79 12.54
C SER A 52 0.00 -1.92 12.61
N ILE A 53 -0.41 -3.13 13.01
CA ILE A 53 0.49 -4.29 13.03
C ILE A 53 0.96 -4.58 11.59
N GLY A 54 2.28 -4.69 11.43
CA GLY A 54 2.95 -4.93 10.15
C GLY A 54 2.92 -3.74 9.17
N VAL A 55 2.54 -2.55 9.61
CA VAL A 55 2.63 -1.34 8.78
C VAL A 55 4.07 -0.86 8.77
N THR A 56 4.64 -0.71 7.57
CA THR A 56 6.04 -0.34 7.40
C THR A 56 6.18 0.89 6.52
N PHE A 57 7.04 1.81 6.95
CA PHE A 57 7.48 2.95 6.15
C PHE A 57 8.73 2.59 5.35
N PHE A 58 8.64 2.73 4.03
CA PHE A 58 9.68 2.35 3.09
C PHE A 58 10.24 3.60 2.43
N PHE A 59 11.54 3.87 2.63
CA PHE A 59 12.20 5.09 2.16
C PHE A 59 13.42 4.81 1.25
N THR A 60 13.70 3.53 0.95
CA THR A 60 14.77 3.10 0.05
C THR A 60 14.19 2.35 -1.15
N THR A 61 14.85 2.47 -2.30
CA THR A 61 14.53 1.71 -3.51
C THR A 61 15.17 0.32 -3.50
N GLU A 62 16.08 0.03 -2.58
CA GLU A 62 16.66 -1.31 -2.46
C GLU A 62 15.69 -2.26 -1.74
N PRO A 63 15.54 -3.51 -2.24
CA PRO A 63 14.69 -4.51 -1.62
C PRO A 63 15.34 -5.00 -0.33
N ALA A 64 15.19 -4.23 0.75
CA ALA A 64 15.48 -4.72 2.08
C ALA A 64 14.51 -5.89 2.36
N VAL A 65 15.05 -7.03 2.77
CA VAL A 65 14.26 -8.09 3.41
C VAL A 65 13.75 -7.50 4.72
N ILE A 66 12.57 -6.89 4.66
CA ILE A 66 11.94 -6.31 5.84
C ILE A 66 11.33 -7.45 6.64
N ILE A 67 12.08 -7.91 7.63
CA ILE A 67 11.56 -8.67 8.76
C ILE A 67 10.96 -7.63 9.71
N SER A 68 9.66 -7.35 9.58
CA SER A 68 8.92 -6.62 10.60
C SER A 68 8.50 -7.61 11.68
N PHE A 69 8.99 -7.43 12.91
CA PHE A 69 8.54 -8.15 14.11
C PHE A 69 7.11 -7.76 14.50
#